data_AF-A0A3P7JRR2-F1
#
_entry.id   AF-A0A3P7JRR2-F1
#
_cell.length_a   1.000
_cell.length_b   1.000
_cell.length_c   1.000
_cell.angle_alpha   90.00
_cell.angle_beta   90.00
_cell.angle_gamma   90.00
#
_symmetry.space_group_name_H-M   'P 1'
#
loop_
_entity.id
_entity.type
_entity.pdbx_description
1 polymer ?
#
loop_
_entity_poly.entity_id
_entity_poly.type
_entity_poly.pdbx_seq_one_letter_code
_entity_poly.pdbx_strand_id
1 'polypeptide(L)'
;QDRSIDEIIGLVEAFEDTCDALWNSQPSYPESRMRGLIQCMASFLCEKISAKLDAHHLWKNVEAVEKLNGAIAACSQWELSVQLMTGQTWKRQIDGAWQGEAVDMKYLQGFKKRLEEVRSLKQLGPQIALLLNERGVQSEVETTIEAALRNTAVLDYNPLTEHVWNSRVAMAEKALDPIIERTIPVLKSRLQPNKLESHQRLISDDSRIGKV
;
A
#
# COMPACT_ATOMS: atom_id res chain seq x y z
N GLN A 1 12.15 -18.82 -9.76
CA GLN A 1 11.31 -19.29 -8.65
C GLN A 1 10.63 -18.06 -8.10
N ASP A 2 9.33 -17.92 -8.32
CA ASP A 2 8.55 -16.75 -7.92
C ASP A 2 8.44 -16.79 -6.39
N ARG A 3 9.31 -16.03 -5.74
CA ARG A 3 9.42 -16.02 -4.29
C ARG A 3 8.31 -15.13 -3.75
N SER A 4 7.23 -15.75 -3.28
CA SER A 4 6.00 -15.11 -2.80
C SER A 4 6.25 -13.97 -1.81
N ILE A 5 5.30 -13.04 -1.76
CA ILE A 5 5.19 -12.02 -0.71
C ILE A 5 5.12 -12.64 0.69
N ASP A 6 4.70 -13.90 0.81
CA ASP A 6 4.68 -14.64 2.09
C ASP A 6 6.08 -14.73 2.74
N GLU A 7 7.13 -14.81 1.94
CA GLU A 7 8.50 -14.79 2.48
C GLU A 7 8.86 -13.45 3.13
N ILE A 8 8.24 -12.35 2.71
CA ILE A 8 8.43 -11.04 3.33
C ILE A 8 7.77 -10.99 4.70
N ILE A 9 6.61 -11.65 4.86
CA ILE A 9 5.94 -11.77 6.16
C ILE A 9 6.83 -12.59 7.11
N GLY A 10 7.32 -13.75 6.67
CA GLY A 10 8.25 -14.55 7.46
C GLY A 10 9.56 -13.82 7.81
N LEU A 11 10.02 -12.90 6.96
CA LEU A 11 11.16 -12.03 7.26
C LEU A 11 10.86 -11.06 8.40
N VAL A 12 9.66 -10.48 8.44
CA VAL A 12 9.23 -9.56 9.51
C VAL A 12 9.13 -10.29 10.85
N GLU A 13 8.59 -11.51 10.85
CA GLU A 13 8.54 -12.37 12.05
C GLU A 13 9.96 -12.68 12.54
N ALA A 14 10.86 -13.07 11.65
CA ALA A 14 12.26 -13.32 11.99
C ALA A 14 12.98 -12.08 12.55
N PHE A 15 12.63 -10.87 12.10
CA PHE A 15 13.17 -9.63 12.67
C PHE A 15 12.70 -9.40 14.09
N GLU A 16 11.42 -9.61 14.36
CA GLU A 16 10.85 -9.50 15.71
C GLU A 16 11.51 -10.49 16.66
N ASP A 17 11.56 -11.77 16.30
CA ASP A 17 12.21 -12.83 17.08
C ASP A 17 13.68 -12.52 17.36
N THR A 18 14.41 -12.06 16.33
CA THR A 18 15.83 -11.71 16.46
C THR A 18 16.02 -10.53 17.41
N CYS A 19 15.19 -9.50 17.29
CA CYS A 19 15.25 -8.32 18.15
C CYS A 19 14.96 -8.69 19.60
N ASP A 20 13.91 -9.48 19.86
CA ASP A 20 13.56 -9.89 21.22
C ASP A 20 14.60 -10.84 21.83
N ALA A 21 15.13 -11.79 21.06
CA ALA A 21 16.19 -12.68 21.52
C ALA A 21 17.48 -11.92 21.89
N LEU A 22 17.89 -10.94 21.08
CA LEU A 22 19.04 -10.09 21.36
C LEU A 22 18.80 -9.17 22.57
N TRP A 23 17.60 -8.61 22.68
CA TRP A 23 17.27 -7.75 23.82
C TRP A 23 17.34 -8.50 25.15
N ASN A 24 16.84 -9.73 25.17
CA ASN A 24 16.80 -10.58 26.36
C ASN A 24 18.07 -11.43 26.56
N SER A 25 19.15 -11.20 25.79
CA SER A 25 20.40 -11.95 25.94
C SER A 25 21.18 -11.59 27.20
N GLN A 26 22.21 -12.39 27.54
CA GLN A 26 23.14 -12.10 28.64
C GLN A 26 24.59 -12.07 28.11
N PRO A 27 25.26 -10.90 28.08
CA PRO A 27 24.72 -9.56 28.40
C PRO A 27 23.65 -9.12 27.39
N SER A 28 22.76 -8.21 27.81
CA SER A 28 21.71 -7.66 26.94
C SER A 28 22.32 -6.81 25.82
N TYR A 29 21.68 -6.83 24.66
CA TYR A 29 22.11 -6.01 23.53
C TYR A 29 21.87 -4.51 23.80
N PRO A 30 22.89 -3.63 23.65
CA PRO A 30 22.75 -2.22 24.01
C PRO A 30 21.63 -1.48 23.26
N GLU A 31 20.83 -0.67 23.96
CA GLU A 31 19.72 0.11 23.38
C GLU A 31 20.14 0.91 22.13
N SER A 32 21.26 1.62 22.20
CA SER A 32 21.75 2.43 21.07
C SER A 32 22.02 1.61 19.82
N ARG A 33 22.53 0.37 19.98
CA ARG A 33 22.75 -0.55 18.87
C ARG A 33 21.45 -1.19 18.39
N MET A 34 20.51 -1.47 19.29
CA MET A 34 19.19 -2.00 18.95
C MET A 34 18.42 -1.02 18.05
N ARG A 35 18.46 0.28 18.36
CA ARG A 35 17.88 1.33 17.51
C ARG A 35 18.43 1.29 16.09
N GLY A 36 19.75 1.17 15.95
CA GLY A 36 20.42 1.05 14.65
C GLY A 36 20.02 -0.22 13.91
N LEU A 37 19.98 -1.36 14.60
CA LEU A 37 19.59 -2.65 14.02
C LEU A 37 18.17 -2.61 13.45
N ILE A 38 17.21 -2.07 14.22
CA ILE A 38 15.81 -1.90 13.78
C ILE A 38 15.72 -1.05 12.51
N GLN A 39 16.47 0.05 12.43
CA GLN A 39 16.50 0.91 11.24
C GLN A 39 17.15 0.22 10.04
N CYS A 40 18.22 -0.55 10.25
CA CYS A 40 18.85 -1.36 9.20
C CYS A 40 17.89 -2.44 8.68
N MET A 41 17.18 -3.14 9.57
CA MET A 41 16.16 -4.13 9.23
C MET A 41 15.03 -3.51 8.41
N ALA A 42 14.53 -2.34 8.80
CA ALA A 42 13.53 -1.60 8.03
C ALA A 42 14.03 -1.24 6.62
N SER A 43 15.27 -0.79 6.49
CA SER A 43 15.88 -0.45 5.19
C SER A 43 16.04 -1.68 4.30
N PHE A 44 16.49 -2.80 4.89
CA PHE A 44 16.59 -4.08 4.20
C PHE A 44 15.24 -4.61 3.74
N LEU A 45 14.19 -4.47 4.57
CA LEU A 45 12.81 -4.82 4.21
C LEU A 45 12.36 -4.06 2.95
N CYS A 46 12.57 -2.73 2.91
CA CYS A 46 12.24 -1.92 1.74
C CYS A 46 12.96 -2.38 0.48
N GLU A 47 14.25 -2.73 0.59
CA GLU A 47 15.04 -3.26 -0.53
C GLU A 47 14.46 -4.59 -1.04
N LYS A 48 14.13 -5.53 -0.14
CA LYS A 48 13.57 -6.83 -0.52
C LYS A 48 12.17 -6.72 -1.12
N ILE A 49 11.34 -5.84 -0.60
CA ILE A 49 10.03 -5.54 -1.19
C ILE A 49 10.21 -4.98 -2.62
N SER A 50 11.08 -3.99 -2.79
CA SER A 50 11.31 -3.35 -4.08
C SER A 50 11.81 -4.34 -5.13
N ALA A 51 12.74 -5.22 -4.74
CA ALA A 51 13.26 -6.28 -5.60
C ALA A 51 12.18 -7.30 -6.00
N LYS A 52 11.22 -7.61 -5.13
CA LYS A 52 10.13 -8.57 -5.40
C LYS A 52 8.99 -8.00 -6.24
N LEU A 53 8.70 -6.70 -6.12
CA LEU A 53 7.60 -6.06 -6.85
C LEU A 53 7.92 -5.85 -8.34
N ASP A 54 9.20 -5.83 -8.72
CA ASP A 54 9.69 -5.58 -10.08
C ASP A 54 9.03 -4.38 -10.77
N ALA A 55 9.64 -3.20 -10.57
CA ALA A 55 9.13 -1.94 -11.10
C ALA A 55 8.91 -1.95 -12.62
N HIS A 56 9.65 -2.76 -13.39
CA HIS A 56 9.56 -2.77 -14.86
C HIS A 56 8.25 -3.37 -15.37
N HIS A 57 7.69 -4.34 -14.65
CA HIS A 57 6.48 -5.05 -15.08
C HIS A 57 5.25 -4.69 -14.24
N LEU A 58 5.42 -3.83 -13.23
CA LEU A 58 4.40 -3.47 -12.26
C LEU A 58 3.04 -3.08 -12.88
N TRP A 59 3.04 -2.22 -13.89
CA TRP A 59 1.79 -1.68 -14.47
C TRP A 59 1.01 -2.70 -15.28
N LYS A 60 1.68 -3.69 -15.88
CA LYS A 60 1.07 -4.73 -16.71
C LYS A 60 0.83 -6.04 -15.94
N ASN A 61 1.42 -6.17 -14.76
CA ASN A 61 1.25 -7.33 -13.91
C ASN A 61 -0.15 -7.32 -13.26
N VAL A 62 -0.89 -8.40 -13.44
CA VAL A 62 -2.25 -8.59 -12.90
C VAL A 62 -2.21 -8.80 -11.38
N GLU A 63 -1.14 -9.41 -10.86
CA GLU A 63 -0.94 -9.66 -9.44
C GLU A 63 -0.36 -8.45 -8.69
N ALA A 64 -0.05 -7.35 -9.39
CA ALA A 64 0.64 -6.21 -8.79
C ALA A 64 -0.10 -5.63 -7.57
N VAL A 65 -1.43 -5.54 -7.62
CA VAL A 65 -2.24 -5.01 -6.52
C VAL A 65 -2.15 -5.91 -5.28
N GLU A 66 -2.21 -7.22 -5.48
CA GLU A 66 -2.06 -8.20 -4.40
C GLU A 66 -0.65 -8.15 -3.79
N LYS A 67 0.38 -8.10 -4.65
CA LYS A 67 1.77 -7.99 -4.19
C LYS A 67 2.01 -6.69 -3.41
N LEU A 68 1.47 -5.57 -3.89
CA LEU A 68 1.53 -4.28 -3.19
C LEU A 68 0.80 -4.31 -1.85
N ASN A 69 -0.36 -4.95 -1.77
CA ASN A 69 -1.11 -5.09 -0.51
C ASN A 69 -0.30 -5.85 0.54
N GLY A 70 0.29 -6.99 0.18
CA GLY A 70 1.10 -7.74 1.14
C GLY A 70 2.42 -7.04 1.50
N ALA A 71 3.02 -6.29 0.58
CA ALA A 71 4.16 -5.43 0.89
C ALA A 71 3.80 -4.31 1.89
N ILE A 72 2.66 -3.64 1.72
CA ILE A 72 2.13 -2.63 2.65
C ILE A 72 1.82 -3.26 4.01
N ALA A 73 1.24 -4.47 4.01
CA ALA A 73 0.95 -5.22 5.23
C ALA A 73 2.24 -5.55 5.99
N ALA A 74 3.28 -6.03 5.32
CA ALA A 74 4.57 -6.31 5.94
C ALA A 74 5.23 -5.05 6.52
N CYS A 75 5.18 -3.92 5.80
CA CYS A 75 5.67 -2.64 6.35
C CYS A 75 4.89 -2.24 7.62
N SER A 76 3.57 -2.40 7.61
CA SER A 76 2.71 -2.06 8.76
C SER A 76 2.93 -3.01 9.94
N GLN A 77 3.15 -4.30 9.68
CA GLN A 77 3.45 -5.29 10.71
C GLN A 77 4.77 -4.98 11.39
N TRP A 78 5.83 -4.74 10.61
CA TRP A 78 7.12 -4.35 11.19
C TRP A 78 7.03 -3.04 11.98
N GLU A 79 6.27 -2.06 11.44
CA GLU A 79 6.01 -0.81 12.13
C GLU A 79 5.36 -1.03 13.51
N LEU A 80 4.35 -1.91 13.56
CA LEU A 80 3.64 -2.23 14.79
C LEU A 80 4.50 -3.01 15.78
N SER A 81 5.23 -4.03 15.32
CA SER A 81 6.10 -4.86 16.17
C SER A 81 7.14 -4.00 16.89
N VAL A 82 7.80 -3.09 16.18
CA VAL A 82 8.80 -2.19 16.78
C VAL A 82 8.17 -1.23 17.79
N GLN A 83 6.98 -0.69 17.50
CA GLN A 83 6.24 0.17 18.43
C GLN A 83 5.85 -0.60 19.70
N LEU A 84 5.41 -1.85 19.57
CA LEU A 84 5.06 -2.70 20.69
C LEU A 84 6.30 -3.04 21.54
N MET A 85 7.37 -3.53 20.91
CA MET A 85 8.63 -3.89 21.57
C MET A 85 9.21 -2.68 22.33
N THR A 86 9.46 -1.57 21.63
CA THR A 86 10.21 -0.42 22.18
C THR A 86 9.34 0.58 22.94
N GLY A 87 8.03 0.59 22.69
CA GLY A 87 7.09 1.50 23.33
C GLY A 87 6.31 0.89 24.49
N GLN A 88 6.26 -0.45 24.59
CA GLN A 88 5.46 -1.12 25.62
C GLN A 88 6.20 -2.27 26.29
N THR A 89 6.60 -3.31 25.56
CA THR A 89 7.11 -4.57 26.12
C THR A 89 8.43 -4.36 26.85
N TRP A 90 9.44 -3.84 26.16
CA TRP A 90 10.77 -3.63 26.74
C TRP A 90 10.82 -2.47 27.73
N LYS A 91 9.90 -1.49 27.63
CA LYS A 91 9.77 -0.41 28.62
C LYS A 91 9.29 -0.90 29.99
N ARG A 92 8.56 -2.02 30.03
CA ARG A 92 7.97 -2.57 31.26
C ARG A 92 8.84 -3.62 31.94
N GLN A 93 10.00 -3.96 31.38
CA GLN A 93 10.92 -4.92 31.98
C GLN A 93 11.50 -4.36 33.29
N ILE A 94 11.78 -5.24 34.25
CA ILE A 94 12.30 -4.86 35.57
C ILE A 94 13.78 -4.48 35.46
N ASP A 95 14.55 -5.31 34.76
CA ASP A 95 15.98 -5.12 34.53
C ASP A 95 16.23 -4.84 33.04
N GLY A 96 17.11 -3.90 32.75
CA GLY A 96 17.47 -3.57 31.36
C GLY A 96 16.35 -2.92 30.55
N ALA A 97 15.37 -2.28 31.20
CA ALA A 97 14.24 -1.67 30.52
C ALA A 97 14.65 -0.65 29.45
N TRP A 98 13.88 -0.58 28.37
CA TRP A 98 14.04 0.45 27.34
C TRP A 98 13.79 1.83 27.93
N GLN A 99 14.76 2.74 27.82
CA GLN A 99 14.70 4.04 28.51
C GLN A 99 14.17 5.16 27.62
N GLY A 100 14.49 5.15 26.33
CA GLY A 100 14.10 6.22 25.42
C GLY A 100 12.68 6.10 24.87
N GLU A 101 12.33 6.98 23.94
CA GLU A 101 11.08 6.86 23.19
C GLU A 101 11.06 5.63 22.29
N ALA A 102 9.84 5.21 21.95
CA ALA A 102 9.65 4.16 20.95
C ALA A 102 10.37 4.54 19.65
N VAL A 103 10.91 3.54 18.94
CA VAL A 103 11.66 3.80 17.71
C VAL A 103 10.70 4.28 16.63
N ASP A 104 10.93 5.50 16.15
CA ASP A 104 10.21 6.07 15.01
C ASP A 104 10.84 5.61 13.69
N MET A 105 10.02 5.05 12.79
CA MET A 105 10.44 4.43 11.53
C MET A 105 10.05 5.28 10.32
N LYS A 106 10.43 6.57 10.35
CA LYS A 106 10.11 7.54 9.30
C LYS A 106 10.39 7.06 7.87
N TYR A 107 11.53 6.40 7.67
CA TYR A 107 11.91 5.89 6.34
C TYR A 107 10.94 4.80 5.85
N LEU A 108 10.60 3.84 6.72
CA LEU A 108 9.64 2.78 6.40
C LEU A 108 8.23 3.35 6.15
N GLN A 109 7.81 4.32 6.96
CA GLN A 109 6.53 5.00 6.79
C GLN A 109 6.44 5.72 5.44
N GLY A 110 7.49 6.43 5.05
CA GLY A 110 7.56 7.10 3.75
C GLY A 110 7.58 6.12 2.58
N PHE A 111 8.32 5.01 2.70
CA PHE A 111 8.30 3.92 1.71
C PHE A 111 6.91 3.26 1.61
N LYS A 112 6.26 2.97 2.74
CA LYS A 112 4.89 2.43 2.78
C LYS A 112 3.90 3.35 2.07
N LYS A 113 3.96 4.66 2.36
CA LYS A 113 3.14 5.68 1.68
C LYS A 113 3.37 5.66 0.16
N ARG A 114 4.63 5.55 -0.28
CA ARG A 114 4.94 5.39 -1.71
C ARG A 114 4.24 4.17 -2.32
N LEU A 115 4.26 3.02 -1.64
CA LEU A 115 3.58 1.81 -2.12
C LEU A 115 2.05 2.02 -2.21
N GLU A 116 1.45 2.73 -1.25
CA GLU A 116 0.02 3.04 -1.26
C GLU A 116 -0.38 3.93 -2.45
N GLU A 117 0.43 4.93 -2.78
CA GLU A 117 0.23 5.81 -3.94
C GLU A 117 0.34 5.01 -5.24
N VAL A 118 1.37 4.16 -5.35
CA VAL A 118 1.58 3.28 -6.51
C VAL A 118 0.42 2.31 -6.69
N ARG A 119 -0.08 1.70 -5.60
CA ARG A 119 -1.26 0.84 -5.61
C ARG A 119 -2.50 1.60 -6.06
N SER A 120 -2.70 2.82 -5.57
CA SER A 120 -3.83 3.68 -5.96
C SER A 120 -3.84 3.92 -7.47
N LEU A 121 -2.71 4.31 -8.04
CA LEU A 121 -2.55 4.48 -9.49
C LEU A 121 -2.88 3.18 -10.26
N LYS A 122 -2.35 2.04 -9.80
CA LYS A 122 -2.60 0.74 -10.44
C LYS A 122 -4.08 0.34 -10.39
N GLN A 123 -4.84 0.77 -9.37
CA GLN A 123 -6.26 0.50 -9.22
C GLN A 123 -7.17 1.38 -10.10
N LEU A 124 -6.68 2.51 -10.63
CA LEU A 124 -7.47 3.38 -11.50
C LEU A 124 -7.94 2.65 -12.76
N GLY A 125 -7.09 1.83 -13.38
CA GLY A 125 -7.40 1.08 -14.60
C GLY A 125 -8.67 0.21 -14.46
N PRO A 126 -8.70 -0.77 -13.54
CA PRO A 126 -9.89 -1.60 -13.34
C PRO A 126 -11.11 -0.81 -12.85
N GLN A 127 -10.93 0.24 -12.03
CA GLN A 127 -12.05 1.07 -11.55
C GLN A 127 -12.73 1.84 -12.68
N ILE A 128 -11.94 2.51 -13.54
CA ILE A 128 -12.46 3.27 -14.69
C ILE A 128 -13.06 2.30 -15.72
N ALA A 129 -12.42 1.17 -15.98
CA ALA A 129 -12.95 0.16 -16.90
C ALA A 129 -14.30 -0.41 -16.43
N LEU A 130 -14.45 -0.68 -15.14
CA LEU A 130 -15.73 -1.11 -14.54
C LEU A 130 -16.82 -0.05 -14.66
N LEU A 131 -16.44 1.22 -14.48
CA LEU A 131 -17.37 2.34 -14.55
C LEU A 131 -17.89 2.57 -15.97
N LEU A 132 -16.98 2.59 -16.96
CA LEU A 132 -17.32 2.79 -18.38
C LEU A 132 -17.92 1.53 -19.02
N ASN A 133 -17.59 0.33 -18.51
CA ASN A 133 -17.95 -0.96 -19.11
C ASN A 133 -17.45 -1.09 -20.57
N GLU A 134 -16.27 -0.54 -20.84
CA GLU A 134 -15.65 -0.49 -22.16
C GLU A 134 -14.39 -1.37 -22.20
N ARG A 135 -14.25 -2.15 -23.28
CA ARG A 135 -13.07 -3.00 -23.48
C ARG A 135 -11.84 -2.14 -23.78
N GLY A 136 -10.69 -2.49 -23.22
CA GLY A 136 -9.42 -1.83 -23.48
C GLY A 136 -9.10 -0.62 -22.59
N VAL A 137 -10.09 -0.04 -21.90
CA VAL A 137 -9.88 1.12 -21.01
C VAL A 137 -8.86 0.85 -19.91
N GLN A 138 -8.88 -0.34 -19.29
CA GLN A 138 -7.88 -0.69 -18.29
C GLN A 138 -6.45 -0.60 -18.86
N SER A 139 -6.24 -1.17 -20.05
CA SER A 139 -4.94 -1.15 -20.72
C SER A 139 -4.54 0.26 -21.18
N GLU A 140 -5.51 1.07 -21.60
CA GLU A 140 -5.32 2.50 -21.94
C GLU A 140 -4.81 3.29 -20.72
N VAL A 141 -5.45 3.11 -19.55
CA VAL A 141 -5.06 3.74 -18.29
C VAL A 141 -3.67 3.27 -17.84
N GLU A 142 -3.43 1.96 -17.83
CA GLU A 142 -2.15 1.38 -17.43
C GLU A 142 -0.99 1.88 -18.33
N THR A 143 -1.21 1.96 -19.64
CA THR A 143 -0.23 2.47 -20.61
C THR A 143 0.03 3.96 -20.39
N THR A 144 -1.01 4.74 -20.08
CA THR A 144 -0.90 6.18 -19.82
C THR A 144 -0.08 6.44 -18.55
N ILE A 145 -0.33 5.68 -17.48
CA ILE A 145 0.45 5.77 -16.23
C ILE A 145 1.91 5.35 -16.47
N GLU A 146 2.14 4.23 -17.13
CA GLU A 146 3.49 3.74 -17.47
C GLU A 146 4.27 4.78 -18.30
N ALA A 147 3.61 5.45 -19.25
CA ALA A 147 4.23 6.50 -20.05
C ALA A 147 4.57 7.75 -19.22
N ALA A 148 3.67 8.20 -18.35
CA ALA A 148 3.87 9.39 -17.52
C ALA A 148 4.98 9.19 -16.47
N LEU A 149 5.10 7.96 -15.94
CA LEU A 149 6.09 7.58 -14.94
C LEU A 149 7.37 6.99 -15.55
N ARG A 150 7.52 7.03 -16.89
CA ARG A 150 8.73 6.55 -17.57
C ARG A 150 9.98 7.23 -17.02
N ASN A 151 11.04 6.45 -16.83
CA ASN A 151 12.32 6.88 -16.25
C ASN A 151 12.20 7.43 -14.82
N THR A 152 11.11 7.11 -14.11
CA THR A 152 10.97 7.39 -12.67
C THR A 152 11.22 6.10 -11.91
N ALA A 153 12.03 6.17 -10.86
CA ALA A 153 12.24 5.05 -9.97
C ALA A 153 11.02 4.90 -9.03
N VAL A 154 9.98 4.22 -9.52
CA VAL A 154 8.65 4.15 -8.87
C VAL A 154 8.74 3.60 -7.45
N LEU A 155 9.54 2.54 -7.26
CA LEU A 155 9.69 1.86 -5.98
C LEU A 155 10.84 2.41 -5.12
N ASP A 156 11.73 3.24 -5.69
CA ASP A 156 12.84 3.81 -4.92
C ASP A 156 12.32 5.02 -4.12
N TYR A 157 12.05 4.78 -2.84
CA TYR A 157 11.72 5.85 -1.91
C TYR A 157 13.01 6.53 -1.43
N ASN A 158 13.04 7.86 -1.56
CA ASN A 158 14.04 8.70 -0.94
C ASN A 158 13.35 9.99 -0.47
N PRO A 159 13.37 10.30 0.84
CA PRO A 159 12.75 11.51 1.38
C PRO A 159 13.21 12.81 0.69
N LEU A 160 14.48 12.86 0.26
CA LEU A 160 15.06 14.05 -0.36
C LEU A 160 14.53 14.31 -1.78
N THR A 161 14.00 13.28 -2.44
CA THR A 161 13.49 13.36 -3.81
C THR A 161 11.98 13.15 -3.89
N GLU A 162 11.25 13.20 -2.77
CA GLU A 162 9.79 13.00 -2.73
C GLU A 162 9.04 14.02 -3.57
N HIS A 163 9.52 15.26 -3.65
CA HIS A 163 8.94 16.30 -4.50
C HIS A 163 8.97 15.94 -6.00
N VAL A 164 10.00 15.23 -6.46
CA VAL A 164 10.10 14.76 -7.86
C VAL A 164 9.02 13.72 -8.13
N TRP A 165 8.82 12.79 -7.19
CA TRP A 165 7.76 11.80 -7.27
C TRP A 165 6.38 12.46 -7.32
N ASN A 166 6.09 13.39 -6.41
CA ASN A 166 4.80 14.08 -6.37
C ASN A 166 4.51 14.81 -7.69
N SER A 167 5.52 15.45 -8.29
CA SER A 167 5.39 16.07 -9.60
C SER A 167 5.08 15.06 -10.70
N ARG A 168 5.68 13.87 -10.67
CA ARG A 168 5.42 12.80 -11.64
C ARG A 168 4.03 12.19 -11.48
N VAL A 169 3.57 12.02 -10.25
CA VAL A 169 2.19 11.58 -9.96
C VAL A 169 1.18 12.58 -10.50
N ALA A 170 1.36 13.88 -10.23
CA ALA A 170 0.48 14.93 -10.76
C ALA A 170 0.45 14.96 -12.30
N MET A 171 1.59 14.68 -12.96
CA MET A 171 1.64 14.54 -14.42
C MET A 171 0.86 13.31 -14.91
N ALA A 172 0.95 12.18 -14.20
CA ALA A 172 0.19 10.99 -14.52
C ALA A 172 -1.31 11.20 -14.35
N GLU A 173 -1.74 11.82 -13.25
CA GLU A 173 -3.14 12.19 -13.01
C GLU A 173 -3.68 13.08 -14.14
N LYS A 174 -2.96 14.14 -14.48
CA LYS A 174 -3.34 15.03 -15.59
C LYS A 174 -3.41 14.31 -16.94
N ALA A 175 -2.52 13.35 -17.18
CA ALA A 175 -2.55 12.55 -18.40
C ALA A 175 -3.79 11.64 -18.48
N LEU A 176 -4.37 11.28 -17.34
CA LEU A 176 -5.60 10.49 -17.26
C LEU A 176 -6.88 11.32 -17.38
N ASP A 177 -6.82 12.65 -17.28
CA ASP A 177 -7.99 13.54 -17.36
C ASP A 177 -8.93 13.21 -18.54
N PRO A 178 -8.46 13.01 -19.79
CA PRO A 178 -9.35 12.70 -20.91
C PRO A 178 -10.11 11.37 -20.73
N ILE A 179 -9.50 10.40 -20.06
CA ILE A 179 -10.12 9.10 -19.77
C ILE A 179 -11.12 9.26 -18.62
N ILE A 180 -10.75 10.01 -17.58
CA ILE A 180 -11.59 10.27 -16.41
C ILE A 180 -12.84 11.08 -16.80
N GLU A 181 -12.72 12.07 -17.69
CA GLU A 181 -13.85 12.90 -18.14
C GLU A 181 -14.96 12.07 -18.82
N ARG A 182 -14.62 10.97 -19.49
CA ARG A 182 -15.60 10.01 -20.07
C ARG A 182 -16.49 9.38 -19.00
N THR A 183 -16.03 9.32 -17.74
CA THR A 183 -16.80 8.74 -16.63
C THR A 183 -17.87 9.69 -16.09
N ILE A 184 -17.76 11.00 -16.33
CA ILE A 184 -18.64 12.03 -15.77
C ILE A 184 -20.11 11.81 -16.19
N PRO A 185 -20.45 11.60 -17.48
CA PRO A 185 -21.84 11.33 -17.88
C PRO A 185 -22.39 10.05 -17.25
N VAL A 186 -21.55 9.01 -17.13
CA VAL A 186 -21.94 7.72 -16.54
C VAL A 186 -22.28 7.90 -15.07
N LEU A 187 -21.41 8.55 -14.30
CA LEU A 187 -21.65 8.86 -12.89
C LEU A 187 -22.89 9.71 -12.69
N LYS A 188 -23.05 10.78 -13.48
CA LYS A 188 -24.27 11.62 -13.45
C LYS A 188 -25.53 10.79 -13.69
N SER A 189 -25.51 9.87 -14.65
CA SER A 189 -26.66 9.01 -14.96
C SER A 189 -27.00 8.00 -13.85
N ARG A 190 -25.99 7.48 -13.14
CA ARG A 190 -26.16 6.50 -12.05
C ARG A 190 -26.60 7.16 -10.73
N LEU A 191 -26.21 8.42 -10.52
CA LEU A 191 -26.53 9.21 -9.33
C LEU A 191 -27.85 9.97 -9.44
N GLN A 192 -28.54 9.95 -10.59
CA GLN A 192 -29.85 10.57 -10.73
C GLN A 192 -30.89 9.86 -9.84
N PRO A 193 -31.65 10.59 -9.00
CA PRO A 193 -32.63 10.03 -8.06
C PRO A 193 -33.66 9.10 -8.71
N ASN A 194 -34.03 9.38 -9.96
CA ASN A 194 -35.11 8.70 -10.67
C ASN A 194 -34.86 7.20 -10.93
N LYS A 195 -33.61 6.71 -10.81
CA LYS A 195 -33.29 5.26 -10.92
C LYS A 195 -33.19 4.54 -9.57
N LEU A 196 -33.05 5.26 -8.47
CA LEU A 196 -33.11 4.71 -7.11
C LEU A 196 -34.56 4.40 -6.73
N GLU A 197 -35.51 5.27 -7.12
CA GLU A 197 -36.93 5.06 -6.86
C GLU A 197 -37.54 3.89 -7.66
N SER A 198 -37.07 3.62 -8.88
CA SER A 198 -37.59 2.51 -9.69
C SER A 198 -37.30 1.14 -9.09
N HIS A 199 -36.18 0.98 -8.36
CA HIS A 199 -35.87 -0.25 -7.63
C HIS A 199 -36.66 -0.37 -6.31
N GLN A 200 -37.05 0.75 -5.69
CA GLN A 200 -37.90 0.74 -4.48
C GLN A 200 -39.39 0.56 -4.80
N ARG A 201 -39.86 1.03 -5.97
CA ARG A 201 -41.26 0.87 -6.40
C ARG A 201 -41.59 -0.57 -6.81
N LEU A 202 -40.65 -1.30 -7.40
CA LEU A 202 -40.85 -2.72 -7.74
C LEU A 202 -41.07 -3.60 -6.49
N ILE A 203 -40.47 -3.25 -5.34
CA ILE A 203 -40.66 -3.98 -4.07
C ILE A 203 -41.98 -3.59 -3.39
N SER A 204 -42.47 -2.36 -3.61
CA SER A 204 -43.74 -1.90 -3.04
C SER A 204 -44.97 -2.42 -3.82
N ASP A 205 -44.87 -2.60 -5.13
CA ASP A 205 -46.03 -3.03 -5.95
C ASP A 205 -46.29 -4.55 -5.85
N ASP A 206 -45.27 -5.39 -5.64
CA ASP A 206 -45.47 -6.84 -5.39
C ASP A 206 -46.13 -7.14 -4.04
N SER A 207 -46.10 -6.21 -3.08
CA SER A 207 -46.75 -6.38 -1.78
C SER A 207 -48.26 -6.08 -1.78
N ARG A 208 -48.82 -5.57 -2.90
CA ARG A 208 -50.24 -5.21 -3.02
C ARG A 208 -51.10 -6.16 -3.85
N ILE A 209 -50.51 -7.15 -4.53
CA ILE A 209 -51.27 -8.07 -5.42
C ILE A 209 -51.73 -9.36 -4.70
N GLY A 210 -51.42 -9.52 -3.40
CA GLY A 210 -51.73 -10.73 -2.62
C GLY A 210 -52.93 -10.66 -1.66
N LYS A 211 -53.92 -9.79 -1.88
CA LYS A 211 -55.17 -9.78 -1.08
C LYS A 211 -56.40 -9.42 -1.92
N VAL A 212 -56.98 -10.43 -2.58
CA VAL A 212 -58.42 -10.56 -2.82
C VAL A 212 -58.78 -12.03 -2.70
#